data_AF-A0A1D2QVZ5-F1
#
_entry.id   AF-A0A1D2QVZ5-F1
#
_cell.length_a   1.000
_cell.length_b   1.000
_cell.length_c   1.000
_cell.angle_alpha   90.00
_cell.angle_beta   90.00
_cell.angle_gamma   90.00
#
_symmetry.space_group_name_H-M   'P 1'
#
loop_
_entity.id
_entity.type
_entity.pdbx_description
1 polymer ?
#
loop_
_entity_poly.entity_id
_entity_poly.type
_entity_poly.pdbx_seq_one_letter_code
_entity_poly.pdbx_strand_id
1 'polypeptide(L)'
;MENKREIILPAAVGIVGAVVFLFAFPGLAIPTIMHEILKLPSPGTGFGFIIGPFIIMCSLVAYGLIKKHGTAVITSTILAIFMPLIIFIFNLQMPKPGKFGSIEFIIGVIILGAALELVIYLLREKGISKTIKYIISAVVADIIFLAYSMLFIFSQTVPDKYVQLTINKILIIAGVSAAGAVIIGGLLPLLILKIIKFK
;
A
#
# COMPACT_ATOMS: atom_id res chain seq x y z
N MET A 1 14.32 1.06 27.69
CA MET A 1 14.49 1.88 26.47
C MET A 1 14.10 1.15 25.17
N GLU A 2 13.98 -0.18 25.15
CA GLU A 2 13.60 -0.96 23.95
C GLU A 2 12.22 -0.61 23.38
N ASN A 3 11.22 -0.37 24.24
CA ASN A 3 9.83 -0.16 23.82
C ASN A 3 9.62 1.12 22.96
N LYS A 4 10.42 2.18 23.18
CA LYS A 4 10.26 3.42 22.41
C LYS A 4 10.67 3.25 20.95
N ARG A 5 11.72 2.47 20.67
CA ARG A 5 12.22 2.24 19.30
C ARG A 5 11.21 1.45 18.46
N GLU A 6 10.45 0.56 19.09
CA GLU A 6 9.42 -0.27 18.45
C GLU A 6 8.24 0.56 17.92
N ILE A 7 8.03 1.78 18.43
CA ILE A 7 6.96 2.69 17.98
C ILE A 7 7.52 3.83 17.13
N ILE A 8 8.67 4.39 17.50
CA ILE A 8 9.26 5.56 16.82
C ILE A 8 9.68 5.20 15.40
N LEU A 9 10.34 4.06 15.18
CA LEU A 9 10.85 3.71 13.86
C LEU A 9 9.73 3.41 12.84
N PRO A 10 8.68 2.63 13.16
CA PRO A 10 7.55 2.42 12.25
C PRO A 10 6.81 3.72 11.94
N ALA A 11 6.62 4.57 12.95
CA ALA A 11 6.02 5.88 12.75
C ALA A 11 6.87 6.75 11.81
N ALA A 12 8.19 6.81 12.01
CA ALA A 12 9.09 7.54 11.14
C ALA A 12 9.06 7.02 9.70
N VAL A 13 9.07 5.70 9.50
CA VAL A 13 8.95 5.10 8.16
C VAL A 13 7.60 5.44 7.52
N GLY A 14 6.51 5.44 8.31
CA GLY A 14 5.18 5.84 7.83
C GLY A 14 5.12 7.30 7.39
N ILE A 15 5.70 8.22 8.18
CA ILE A 15 5.77 9.65 7.87
C ILE A 15 6.61 9.88 6.61
N VAL A 16 7.83 9.33 6.56
CA VAL A 16 8.72 9.46 5.41
C VAL A 16 8.08 8.83 4.17
N GLY A 17 7.43 7.67 4.31
CA GLY A 17 6.68 7.03 3.24
C GLY A 17 5.58 7.93 2.69
N ALA A 18 4.78 8.56 3.55
CA ALA A 18 3.73 9.50 3.14
C ALA A 18 4.31 10.69 2.35
N VAL A 19 5.40 11.29 2.83
CA VAL A 19 6.10 12.38 2.12
C VAL A 19 6.58 11.89 0.76
N VAL A 20 7.36 10.82 0.72
CA VAL A 20 7.92 10.28 -0.53
C VAL A 20 6.81 9.97 -1.54
N PHE A 21 5.71 9.36 -1.10
CA PHE A 21 4.59 9.02 -1.96
C PHE A 21 3.97 10.26 -2.62
N LEU A 22 3.62 11.26 -1.81
CA LEU A 22 2.92 12.46 -2.29
C LEU A 22 3.77 13.31 -3.24
N PHE A 23 5.08 13.37 -3.00
CA PHE A 23 6.00 14.11 -3.87
C PHE A 23 6.46 13.31 -5.10
N ALA A 24 6.49 11.98 -5.03
CA ALA A 24 6.81 11.14 -6.19
C ALA A 24 5.63 11.02 -7.17
N PHE A 25 4.40 11.10 -6.67
CA PHE A 25 3.17 10.96 -7.46
C PHE A 25 2.22 12.15 -7.30
N PRO A 26 2.62 13.37 -7.72
CA PRO A 26 1.78 14.54 -7.58
C PRO A 26 0.59 14.51 -8.55
N GLY A 27 -0.57 14.99 -8.09
CA GLY A 27 -1.73 15.22 -8.95
C GLY A 27 -2.17 13.99 -9.74
N LEU A 28 -2.35 14.16 -11.05
CA LEU A 28 -2.88 13.14 -11.97
C LEU A 28 -1.84 12.09 -12.42
N ALA A 29 -0.62 12.09 -11.87
CA ALA A 29 0.46 11.20 -12.33
C ALA A 29 0.03 9.72 -12.36
N ILE A 30 -0.59 9.22 -11.29
CA ILE A 30 -1.06 7.82 -11.22
C ILE A 30 -2.15 7.55 -12.27
N PRO A 31 -3.26 8.32 -12.33
CA PRO A 31 -4.25 8.17 -13.39
C PRO A 31 -3.68 8.22 -14.81
N THR A 32 -2.78 9.16 -15.11
CA THR A 32 -2.15 9.32 -16.42
C THR A 32 -1.32 8.09 -16.78
N ILE A 33 -0.43 7.64 -15.88
CA ILE A 33 0.40 6.46 -16.14
C ILE A 33 -0.49 5.23 -16.36
N MET A 34 -1.50 5.02 -15.52
CA MET A 34 -2.31 3.81 -15.57
C MET A 34 -3.26 3.77 -16.77
N HIS A 35 -3.96 4.87 -17.05
CA HIS A 35 -5.08 4.87 -17.98
C HIS A 35 -4.76 5.50 -19.33
N GLU A 36 -3.87 6.49 -19.38
CA GLU A 36 -3.50 7.15 -20.64
C GLU A 36 -2.32 6.44 -21.30
N ILE A 37 -1.29 6.09 -20.51
CA ILE A 37 -0.08 5.43 -21.02
C ILE A 37 -0.27 3.92 -21.11
N LEU A 38 -0.56 3.26 -19.98
CA LEU A 38 -0.67 1.79 -19.92
C LEU A 38 -2.02 1.26 -20.39
N LYS A 39 -3.00 2.14 -20.63
CA LYS A 39 -4.36 1.80 -21.10
C LYS A 39 -5.05 0.74 -20.25
N LEU A 40 -4.77 0.73 -18.95
CA LEU A 40 -5.34 -0.24 -18.01
C LEU A 40 -6.79 0.14 -17.65
N PRO A 41 -7.64 -0.85 -17.34
CA PRO A 41 -9.02 -0.60 -16.96
C PRO A 41 -9.11 0.25 -15.68
N SER A 42 -10.08 1.16 -15.62
CA SER A 42 -10.44 1.91 -14.41
C SER A 42 -11.76 1.40 -13.82
N PRO A 43 -12.05 1.62 -12.53
CA PRO A 43 -11.20 2.23 -11.49
C PRO A 43 -10.29 1.21 -10.77
N GLY A 44 -9.42 1.67 -9.87
CA GLY A 44 -8.70 0.81 -8.91
C GLY A 44 -7.32 0.29 -9.31
N THR A 45 -6.93 0.31 -10.59
CA THR A 45 -5.57 -0.14 -10.99
C THR A 45 -4.46 0.67 -10.33
N GLY A 46 -4.58 2.00 -10.24
CA GLY A 46 -3.58 2.81 -9.54
C GLY A 46 -3.48 2.48 -8.04
N PHE A 47 -4.60 2.09 -7.43
CA PHE A 47 -4.64 1.66 -6.04
C PHE A 47 -3.92 0.32 -5.84
N GLY A 48 -4.24 -0.67 -6.67
CA GLY A 48 -3.65 -1.99 -6.60
C GLY A 48 -2.19 -2.06 -7.08
N PHE A 49 -1.79 -1.25 -8.07
CA PHE A 49 -0.44 -1.33 -8.61
C PHE A 49 0.57 -0.46 -7.86
N ILE A 50 0.15 0.71 -7.38
CA ILE A 50 1.06 1.69 -6.78
C ILE A 50 0.77 1.88 -5.30
N ILE A 51 -0.44 2.31 -4.93
CA ILE A 51 -0.73 2.78 -3.56
C ILE A 51 -0.61 1.64 -2.55
N GLY A 52 -1.33 0.54 -2.75
CA GLY A 52 -1.28 -0.62 -1.86
C GLY A 52 0.15 -1.18 -1.75
N PRO A 53 0.82 -1.50 -2.87
CA PRO A 53 2.18 -2.02 -2.83
C PRO A 53 3.20 -1.07 -2.20
N PHE A 54 3.06 0.24 -2.35
CA PHE A 54 3.93 1.22 -1.71
C PHE A 54 3.77 1.24 -0.19
N ILE A 55 2.53 1.19 0.31
CA ILE A 55 2.23 1.13 1.75
C ILE A 55 2.79 -0.18 2.34
N ILE A 56 2.61 -1.29 1.61
CA ILE A 56 3.14 -2.60 1.96
C ILE A 56 4.67 -2.57 2.02
N MET A 57 5.32 -1.98 1.02
CA MET A 57 6.77 -1.80 0.99
C MET A 57 7.26 -1.08 2.25
N CYS A 58 6.67 0.07 2.59
CA CYS A 58 7.03 0.82 3.79
C CYS A 58 6.87 -0.02 5.05
N SER A 59 5.74 -0.72 5.17
CA SER A 59 5.42 -1.59 6.30
C SER A 59 6.38 -2.78 6.43
N LEU A 60 6.76 -3.41 5.31
CA LEU A 60 7.72 -4.52 5.28
C LEU A 60 9.17 -4.07 5.51
N VAL A 61 9.55 -2.86 5.09
CA VAL A 61 10.84 -2.26 5.46
C VAL A 61 10.88 -2.04 6.97
N ALA A 62 9.86 -1.39 7.55
CA ALA A 62 9.79 -1.18 9.00
C ALA A 62 9.82 -2.51 9.76
N TYR A 63 9.01 -3.48 9.35
CA TYR A 63 8.98 -4.81 9.95
C TYR A 63 10.33 -5.53 9.80
N GLY A 64 11.01 -5.41 8.66
CA GLY A 64 12.31 -6.01 8.44
C GLY A 64 13.43 -5.44 9.33
N LEU A 65 13.30 -4.19 9.77
CA LEU A 65 14.23 -3.51 10.68
C LEU A 65 13.97 -3.86 12.15
N ILE A 66 12.71 -4.01 12.56
CA ILE A 66 12.33 -4.20 13.98
C ILE A 66 12.02 -5.66 14.31
N LYS A 67 11.34 -6.37 13.40
CA LYS A 67 10.84 -7.75 13.53
C LYS A 67 9.91 -7.96 14.73
N LYS A 68 9.10 -6.95 15.07
CA LYS A 68 8.11 -7.01 16.15
C LYS A 68 6.69 -6.92 15.62
N HIS A 69 5.78 -7.55 16.37
CA HIS A 69 4.36 -7.55 16.04
C HIS A 69 3.76 -6.15 16.10
N GLY A 70 2.83 -5.88 15.18
CA GLY A 70 2.16 -4.59 15.06
C GLY A 70 2.93 -3.54 14.26
N THR A 71 4.16 -3.84 13.83
CA THR A 71 4.98 -2.88 13.06
C THR A 71 4.29 -2.48 11.76
N ALA A 72 3.69 -3.43 11.03
CA ALA A 72 3.02 -3.13 9.76
C ALA A 72 1.77 -2.27 9.98
N VAL A 73 1.00 -2.56 11.03
CA VAL A 73 -0.20 -1.79 11.40
C VAL A 73 0.17 -0.36 11.80
N ILE A 74 1.18 -0.18 12.64
CA ILE A 74 1.62 1.17 13.06
C ILE A 74 2.10 1.97 11.83
N THR A 75 2.95 1.38 10.99
CA THR A 75 3.51 2.06 9.81
C THR A 75 2.41 2.52 8.86
N SER A 76 1.50 1.61 8.51
CA SER A 76 0.38 1.90 7.60
C SER A 76 -0.60 2.92 8.19
N THR A 77 -0.92 2.83 9.48
CA THR A 77 -1.81 3.78 10.17
C THR A 77 -1.22 5.18 10.18
N ILE A 78 0.06 5.32 10.54
CA ILE A 78 0.74 6.61 10.56
C ILE A 78 0.82 7.20 9.15
N LEU A 79 1.13 6.39 8.14
CA LEU A 79 1.12 6.82 6.74
C LEU A 79 -0.27 7.33 6.33
N ALA A 80 -1.34 6.60 6.66
CA ALA A 80 -2.72 6.98 6.33
C ALA A 80 -3.16 8.30 6.97
N ILE A 81 -2.69 8.59 8.20
CA ILE A 81 -2.99 9.83 8.92
C ILE A 81 -2.15 10.99 8.41
N PHE A 82 -0.87 10.76 8.10
CA PHE A 82 0.03 11.83 7.67
C PHE A 82 -0.20 12.25 6.22
N MET A 83 -0.65 11.34 5.35
CA MET A 83 -0.99 11.71 3.98
C MET A 83 -1.96 12.89 3.87
N PRO A 84 -3.17 12.88 4.48
CA PRO A 84 -4.07 14.03 4.44
C PRO A 84 -3.50 15.26 5.14
N LEU A 85 -2.72 15.08 6.21
CA LEU A 85 -2.08 16.20 6.89
C LEU A 85 -1.07 16.92 5.96
N ILE A 86 -0.26 16.17 5.22
CA ILE A 86 0.70 16.72 4.24
C ILE A 86 -0.05 17.38 3.08
N ILE A 87 -1.10 16.73 2.55
CA ILE A 87 -1.95 17.31 1.50
C ILE A 87 -2.52 18.67 1.96
N PHE A 88 -3.00 18.75 3.20
CA PHE A 88 -3.54 19.97 3.78
C PHE A 88 -2.46 21.06 3.96
N ILE A 89 -1.32 20.73 4.58
CA ILE A 89 -0.24 21.68 4.86
C ILE A 89 0.34 22.27 3.57
N PHE A 90 0.54 21.44 2.54
CA PHE A 90 1.16 21.86 1.28
C PHE A 90 0.15 22.21 0.19
N ASN A 91 -1.16 22.18 0.50
CA ASN A 91 -2.26 22.44 -0.44
C ASN A 91 -2.12 21.67 -1.77
N LEU A 92 -1.78 20.39 -1.68
CA LEU A 92 -1.52 19.55 -2.85
C LEU A 92 -2.81 19.21 -3.57
N GLN A 93 -2.85 19.41 -4.89
CA GLN A 93 -3.95 18.93 -5.72
C GLN A 93 -3.85 17.41 -5.87
N MET A 94 -4.84 16.69 -5.35
CA MET A 94 -4.92 15.23 -5.48
C MET A 94 -6.12 14.84 -6.36
N PRO A 95 -6.02 13.74 -7.13
CA PRO A 95 -7.15 13.22 -7.87
C PRO A 95 -8.29 12.89 -6.90
N LYS A 96 -9.51 13.31 -7.25
CA LYS A 96 -10.73 12.95 -6.50
C LYS A 96 -11.03 11.44 -6.42
N PRO A 97 -10.68 10.57 -7.40
CA PRO A 97 -10.89 9.13 -7.22
C PRO A 97 -9.87 8.56 -6.22
N GLY A 98 -10.36 8.15 -5.05
CA GLY A 98 -9.54 7.56 -4.00
C GLY A 98 -9.80 8.09 -2.60
N LYS A 99 -10.53 9.21 -2.47
CA LYS A 99 -10.87 9.86 -1.19
C LYS A 99 -9.67 9.94 -0.21
N PHE A 100 -8.50 10.38 -0.68
CA PHE A 100 -7.33 10.53 0.18
C PHE A 100 -7.65 11.40 1.39
N GLY A 101 -7.53 10.83 2.60
CA GLY A 101 -7.89 11.50 3.84
C GLY A 101 -9.30 11.23 4.37
N SER A 102 -10.15 10.52 3.63
CA SER A 102 -11.44 10.10 4.16
C SER A 102 -11.30 8.93 5.11
N ILE A 103 -12.36 8.74 5.90
CA ILE A 103 -12.47 7.63 6.86
C ILE A 103 -12.35 6.28 6.12
N GLU A 104 -12.96 6.13 4.95
CA GLU A 104 -12.89 4.91 4.16
C GLU A 104 -11.47 4.61 3.69
N PHE A 105 -10.72 5.63 3.23
CA PHE A 105 -9.32 5.43 2.86
C PHE A 105 -8.47 5.01 4.07
N ILE A 106 -8.63 5.70 5.20
CA ILE A 106 -7.90 5.39 6.43
C ILE A 106 -8.20 3.96 6.90
N ILE A 107 -9.47 3.56 6.94
CA ILE A 107 -9.88 2.19 7.29
C ILE A 107 -9.27 1.18 6.32
N GLY A 108 -9.31 1.44 5.01
CA GLY A 108 -8.72 0.56 4.01
C GLY A 108 -7.22 0.33 4.24
N VAL A 109 -6.47 1.40 4.53
CA VAL A 109 -5.03 1.29 4.81
C VAL A 109 -4.74 0.55 6.13
N ILE A 110 -5.57 0.74 7.16
CA ILE A 110 -5.47 -0.03 8.41
C ILE A 110 -5.75 -1.52 8.15
N ILE A 111 -6.77 -1.84 7.35
CA ILE A 111 -7.07 -3.23 6.94
C ILE A 111 -5.90 -3.84 6.18
N LEU A 112 -5.27 -3.09 5.27
CA LEU A 112 -4.06 -3.52 4.57
C LEU A 112 -2.93 -3.85 5.56
N GLY A 113 -2.65 -2.96 6.51
CA GLY A 113 -1.64 -3.19 7.54
C GLY A 113 -1.92 -4.40 8.42
N ALA A 114 -3.18 -4.57 8.84
CA ALA A 114 -3.63 -5.70 9.64
C ALA A 114 -3.55 -7.02 8.88
N ALA A 115 -3.99 -7.04 7.61
CA ALA A 115 -3.88 -8.19 6.73
C ALA A 115 -2.41 -8.59 6.51
N LEU A 116 -1.54 -7.60 6.27
CA LEU A 116 -0.11 -7.82 6.10
C LEU A 116 0.52 -8.43 7.36
N GLU A 117 0.22 -7.87 8.53
CA GLU A 117 0.69 -8.37 9.82
C GLU A 117 0.22 -9.82 10.09
N LEU A 118 -1.06 -10.10 9.81
CA LEU A 118 -1.65 -11.43 9.96
C LEU A 118 -0.96 -12.46 9.06
N VAL A 119 -0.74 -12.14 7.79
CA VAL A 119 -0.09 -13.08 6.86
C VAL A 119 1.37 -13.33 7.26
N ILE A 120 2.10 -12.28 7.66
CA ILE A 120 3.47 -12.44 8.18
C ILE A 120 3.49 -13.36 9.40
N TYR A 121 2.54 -13.18 10.33
CA TYR A 121 2.39 -14.03 11.51
C TYR A 121 2.15 -15.49 11.13
N LEU A 122 1.17 -15.76 10.25
CA LEU A 122 0.81 -17.11 9.80
C LEU A 122 1.94 -17.82 9.04
N LEU A 123 2.83 -17.06 8.40
CA LEU A 123 3.96 -17.62 7.65
C LEU A 123 5.26 -17.73 8.48
N ARG A 124 5.27 -17.30 9.76
CA ARG A 124 6.49 -17.23 10.58
C ARG A 124 7.22 -18.56 10.69
N GLU A 125 6.52 -19.66 10.96
CA GLU A 125 7.11 -20.95 11.34
C GLU A 125 7.16 -21.99 10.20
N LYS A 126 6.64 -21.67 9.02
CA LYS A 126 6.40 -22.66 7.95
C LYS A 126 7.64 -23.13 7.17
N GLY A 127 8.86 -22.86 7.62
CA GLY A 127 10.09 -23.19 6.88
C GLY A 127 10.26 -22.50 5.52
N ILE A 128 9.35 -21.59 5.16
CA ILE A 128 9.34 -20.87 3.88
C ILE A 128 10.51 -19.87 3.83
N SER A 129 11.09 -19.64 2.65
CA SER A 129 12.14 -18.63 2.48
C SER A 129 11.61 -17.21 2.76
N LYS A 130 12.47 -16.33 3.30
CA LYS A 130 12.08 -14.94 3.62
C LYS A 130 11.48 -14.21 2.41
N THR A 131 12.05 -14.43 1.22
CA THR A 131 11.58 -13.82 -0.03
C THR A 131 10.14 -14.20 -0.34
N ILE A 132 9.83 -15.50 -0.28
CA ILE A 132 8.48 -16.00 -0.55
C ILE A 132 7.49 -15.46 0.50
N LYS A 133 7.88 -15.39 1.78
CA LYS A 133 7.02 -14.80 2.82
C LYS A 133 6.63 -13.36 2.50
N TYR A 134 7.58 -12.52 2.09
CA TYR A 134 7.33 -11.12 1.77
C TYR A 134 6.42 -10.99 0.55
N ILE A 135 6.66 -11.78 -0.50
CA ILE A 135 5.83 -11.79 -1.71
C ILE A 135 4.39 -12.22 -1.40
N ILE A 136 4.19 -13.34 -0.70
CA ILE A 136 2.85 -13.82 -0.35
C ILE A 136 2.13 -12.80 0.53
N SER A 137 2.82 -12.26 1.55
CA SER A 137 2.21 -11.28 2.45
C SER A 137 1.81 -10.01 1.71
N ALA A 138 2.64 -9.54 0.78
CA ALA A 138 2.34 -8.39 -0.06
C ALA A 138 1.12 -8.64 -0.96
N VAL A 139 1.12 -9.74 -1.72
CA VAL A 139 0.02 -10.05 -2.65
C VAL A 139 -1.31 -10.20 -1.91
N VAL A 140 -1.33 -10.95 -0.80
CA VAL A 140 -2.57 -11.17 -0.05
C VAL A 140 -3.10 -9.87 0.55
N ALA A 141 -2.25 -9.08 1.20
CA ALA A 141 -2.67 -7.80 1.78
C ALA A 141 -3.16 -6.81 0.72
N ASP A 142 -2.48 -6.75 -0.43
CA ASP A 142 -2.83 -5.86 -1.53
C ASP A 142 -4.17 -6.24 -2.18
N ILE A 143 -4.42 -7.53 -2.42
CA ILE A 143 -5.70 -7.99 -2.97
C ILE A 143 -6.86 -7.72 -2.00
N ILE A 144 -6.65 -7.90 -0.69
CA ILE A 144 -7.66 -7.54 0.32
C ILE A 144 -7.93 -6.02 0.28
N PHE A 145 -6.88 -5.21 0.21
CA PHE A 145 -7.01 -3.75 0.11
C PHE A 145 -7.70 -3.30 -1.18
N LEU A 146 -7.37 -3.92 -2.31
CA LEU A 146 -8.01 -3.65 -3.59
C LEU A 146 -9.50 -4.01 -3.54
N ALA A 147 -9.84 -5.20 -3.02
CA ALA A 147 -11.23 -5.63 -2.87
C ALA A 147 -12.02 -4.66 -1.98
N TYR A 148 -11.45 -4.26 -0.84
CA TYR A 148 -12.04 -3.23 0.02
C TYR A 148 -12.24 -1.90 -0.74
N SER A 149 -11.20 -1.43 -1.43
CA SER A 149 -11.24 -0.16 -2.16
C SER A 149 -12.28 -0.17 -3.28
N MET A 150 -12.44 -1.29 -3.98
CA MET A 150 -13.49 -1.48 -4.99
C MET A 150 -14.87 -1.30 -4.39
N LEU A 151 -15.14 -1.99 -3.27
CA LEU A 151 -16.46 -2.04 -2.67
C LEU A 151 -16.85 -0.76 -1.94
N PHE A 152 -15.91 -0.07 -1.30
CA PHE A 152 -16.21 1.05 -0.38
C PHE A 152 -15.75 2.43 -0.89
N ILE A 153 -14.75 2.49 -1.76
CA ILE A 153 -14.23 3.75 -2.29
C ILE A 153 -14.72 3.98 -3.72
N PHE A 154 -14.48 3.02 -4.62
CA PHE A 154 -14.75 3.22 -6.05
C PHE A 154 -16.21 3.09 -6.44
N SER A 155 -16.97 2.22 -5.76
CA SER A 155 -18.42 2.15 -5.90
C SER A 155 -19.12 3.49 -5.66
N GLN A 156 -18.54 4.36 -4.81
CA GLN A 156 -19.11 5.65 -4.43
C GLN A 156 -18.50 6.83 -5.19
N THR A 157 -17.21 6.79 -5.50
CA THR A 157 -16.50 7.93 -6.10
C THR A 157 -16.60 7.99 -7.62
N VAL A 158 -16.75 6.83 -8.26
CA VAL A 158 -16.80 6.69 -9.73
C VAL A 158 -17.80 5.59 -10.12
N PRO A 159 -19.08 5.71 -9.69
CA PRO A 159 -20.09 4.65 -9.85
C PRO A 159 -20.25 4.23 -11.31
N ASP A 160 -20.25 5.17 -12.25
CA ASP A 160 -20.42 4.88 -13.68
C ASP A 160 -19.31 3.96 -14.22
N LYS A 161 -18.05 4.21 -13.80
CA LYS A 161 -16.90 3.38 -14.20
C LYS A 161 -16.90 2.04 -13.48
N TYR A 162 -17.34 2.02 -12.22
CA TYR A 162 -17.43 0.82 -11.41
C TYR A 162 -18.45 -0.18 -11.98
N VAL A 163 -19.65 0.28 -12.37
CA VAL A 163 -20.69 -0.57 -12.95
C VAL A 163 -20.28 -1.13 -14.32
N GLN A 164 -19.38 -0.46 -15.04
CA GLN A 164 -18.83 -0.92 -16.32
C GLN A 164 -17.67 -1.94 -16.19
N LEU A 165 -17.34 -2.37 -14.97
CA LEU A 165 -16.33 -3.41 -14.73
C LEU A 165 -16.89 -4.78 -15.13
N THR A 166 -16.34 -5.34 -16.20
CA THR A 166 -16.56 -6.75 -16.56
C THR A 166 -15.61 -7.64 -15.78
N ILE A 167 -15.92 -8.94 -15.70
CA ILE A 167 -15.05 -9.94 -15.06
C ILE A 167 -13.62 -9.88 -15.65
N ASN A 168 -13.48 -9.73 -16.97
CA ASN A 168 -12.18 -9.60 -17.62
C ASN A 168 -11.40 -8.37 -17.12
N LYS A 169 -12.06 -7.22 -16.97
CA LYS A 169 -11.41 -6.02 -16.41
C LYS A 169 -10.99 -6.25 -14.96
N ILE A 170 -11.84 -6.87 -14.14
CA ILE A 170 -11.51 -7.18 -12.73
C ILE A 170 -10.29 -8.10 -12.65
N LEU A 171 -10.22 -9.14 -13.49
CA LEU A 171 -9.06 -10.04 -13.55
C LEU A 171 -7.78 -9.32 -13.98
N ILE A 172 -7.85 -8.42 -14.95
CA ILE A 172 -6.71 -7.57 -15.34
C ILE A 172 -6.27 -6.70 -14.17
N ILE A 173 -7.20 -6.04 -13.47
CA ILE A 173 -6.88 -5.18 -12.33
C ILE A 173 -6.22 -6.00 -11.23
N ALA A 174 -6.78 -7.16 -10.87
CA ALA A 174 -6.22 -8.04 -9.86
C ALA A 174 -4.82 -8.58 -10.26
N GLY A 175 -4.64 -8.96 -11.52
CA GLY A 175 -3.36 -9.44 -12.04
C GLY A 175 -2.27 -8.36 -12.00
N VAL A 176 -2.61 -7.14 -12.41
CA VAL A 176 -1.70 -6.00 -12.31
C VAL A 176 -1.41 -5.66 -10.85
N SER A 177 -2.43 -5.65 -9.98
CA SER A 177 -2.28 -5.46 -8.52
C SER A 177 -1.27 -6.44 -7.94
N ALA A 178 -1.44 -7.74 -8.21
CA ALA A 178 -0.53 -8.77 -7.77
C ALA A 178 0.90 -8.55 -8.30
N ALA A 179 1.06 -8.12 -9.55
CA ALA A 179 2.38 -7.79 -10.10
C ALA A 179 3.04 -6.61 -9.36
N GLY A 180 2.27 -5.53 -9.09
CA GLY A 180 2.72 -4.40 -8.28
C GLY A 180 3.12 -4.83 -6.87
N ALA A 181 2.29 -5.65 -6.23
CA ALA A 181 2.55 -6.21 -4.90
C ALA A 181 3.80 -7.10 -4.88
N VAL A 182 4.06 -7.90 -5.91
CA VAL A 182 5.30 -8.69 -6.01
C VAL A 182 6.51 -7.77 -6.13
N ILE A 183 6.48 -6.82 -7.07
CA ILE A 183 7.64 -5.98 -7.43
C ILE A 183 7.92 -4.95 -6.33
N ILE A 184 6.94 -4.09 -6.06
CA ILE A 184 7.05 -2.96 -5.12
C ILE A 184 6.84 -3.46 -3.70
N GLY A 185 5.77 -4.22 -3.46
CA GLY A 185 5.41 -4.67 -2.12
C GLY A 185 6.36 -5.75 -1.57
N GLY A 186 6.86 -6.68 -2.38
CA GLY A 186 7.60 -7.86 -1.93
C GLY A 186 9.11 -7.79 -2.14
N LEU A 187 9.54 -7.51 -3.36
CA LEU A 187 10.97 -7.54 -3.74
C LEU A 187 11.72 -6.27 -3.34
N LEU A 188 11.14 -5.10 -3.61
CA LEU A 188 11.77 -3.82 -3.27
C LEU A 188 12.10 -3.63 -1.78
N PRO A 189 11.26 -4.00 -0.78
CA PRO A 189 11.65 -3.89 0.62
C PRO A 189 12.82 -4.82 0.95
N LEU A 190 12.94 -5.99 0.32
CA LEU A 190 14.10 -6.88 0.52
C LEU A 190 15.38 -6.24 0.00
N LEU A 191 15.32 -5.57 -1.16
CA LEU A 191 16.43 -4.81 -1.72
C LEU A 191 16.86 -3.67 -0.80
N ILE A 192 15.89 -2.86 -0.33
CA ILE A 192 16.14 -1.76 0.61
C ILE A 192 16.80 -2.29 1.90
N LEU A 193 16.25 -3.35 2.49
CA LEU A 193 16.81 -3.96 3.70
C LEU A 193 18.22 -4.53 3.48
N LYS A 194 18.51 -5.05 2.28
CA LYS A 194 19.86 -5.51 1.93
C LYS A 194 20.84 -4.34 1.89
N ILE A 195 20.47 -3.24 1.24
CA ILE A 195 21.30 -2.02 1.15
C ILE A 195 21.56 -1.43 2.53
N ILE A 196 20.53 -1.34 3.38
CA ILE A 196 20.67 -0.78 4.75
C ILE A 196 21.61 -1.63 5.61
N LYS A 197 21.59 -2.96 5.47
CA LYS A 197 22.43 -3.87 6.27
C LYS A 197 23.87 -4.00 5.78
N PHE A 198 24.16 -3.55 4.57
CA PHE A 198 25.51 -3.50 4.02
C PHE A 198 26.28 -2.26 4.45
N LYS A 199 25.61 -1.29 5.10
CA LYS A 199 26.22 -0.14 5.77
C LYS A 199 26.30 -0.40 7.27
#